data_AF-Q6IML0-F1
#
_entry.id   AF-Q6IML0-F1
#
_cell.length_a   1.000
_cell.length_b   1.000
_cell.length_c   1.000
_cell.angle_alpha   90.00
_cell.angle_beta   90.00
_cell.angle_gamma   90.00
#
_symmetry.space_group_name_H-M   'P 1'
#
loop_
_entity.id
_entity.type
_entity.pdbx_description
1 polymer ?
#
loop_
_entity_poly.entity_id
_entity_poly.type
_entity_poly.pdbx_seq_one_letter_code
_entity_poly.pdbx_strand_id
1 'polypeptide(L)' 'METTVPKRRDKKSLRVKVISLGNAEVGKSCIIKRYCEKRFVPKYLATIGIDYGVTKVQVRDREIKV' A
#
# COMPACT_ATOMS: atom_id res chain seq x y z
N MET A 1 -13.30 27.96 34.80
CA MET A 1 -13.90 26.76 34.17
C MET A 1 -12.93 26.28 33.11
N GLU A 2 -11.98 25.42 33.49
CA GLU A 2 -11.00 24.87 32.55
C GLU A 2 -11.62 23.69 31.81
N THR A 3 -11.99 23.90 30.55
CA THR A 3 -12.41 22.82 29.66
C THR A 3 -11.19 22.02 29.25
N THR A 4 -10.97 20.89 29.91
CA THR A 4 -9.99 19.87 29.50
C THR A 4 -10.46 19.21 28.20
N VAL A 5 -9.93 19.68 27.07
CA VAL A 5 -10.13 19.04 25.77
C VAL A 5 -9.50 17.65 25.83
N PRO A 6 -10.26 16.56 25.57
CA PRO A 6 -9.69 15.22 25.61
C PRO A 6 -8.63 15.10 24.51
N LYS A 7 -7.37 14.85 24.88
CA LYS A 7 -6.29 14.49 23.95
C LYS A 7 -6.72 13.26 23.17
N ARG A 8 -7.16 13.46 21.92
CA ARG A 8 -7.49 12.41 20.97
C ARG A 8 -6.25 11.53 20.86
N ARG A 9 -6.29 10.29 21.39
CA ARG A 9 -5.20 9.33 21.25
C ARG A 9 -4.86 9.24 19.76
N ASP A 10 -3.66 9.68 19.36
CA ASP A 10 -3.14 9.50 18.02
C ASP A 10 -3.11 8.01 17.72
N LYS A 11 -4.16 7.53 17.07
CA LYS A 11 -4.32 6.13 16.69
C LYS A 11 -3.32 5.91 15.56
N LYS A 12 -2.09 5.48 15.92
CA LYS A 12 -1.02 5.18 14.96
C LYS A 12 -1.60 4.37 13.80
N SER A 13 -1.42 4.88 12.57
CA SER A 13 -1.87 4.17 11.38
C SER A 13 -1.18 2.81 11.31
N LEU A 14 -1.98 1.76 11.07
CA LEU A 14 -1.48 0.39 10.99
C LEU A 14 -0.61 0.29 9.74
N ARG A 15 0.60 -0.28 9.87
CA ARG A 15 1.51 -0.51 8.73
C ARG A 15 1.60 -2.00 8.45
N VAL A 16 1.42 -2.37 7.19
CA VAL A 16 1.50 -3.77 6.74
C VAL A 16 2.51 -3.85 5.61
N LYS A 17 3.26 -4.95 5.52
CA LYS A 17 4.15 -5.25 4.39
C LYS A 17 3.58 -6.44 3.65
N VAL A 18 3.35 -6.31 2.35
CA VAL A 18 2.86 -7.38 1.47
C VAL A 18 3.94 -7.70 0.45
N ILE A 19 4.19 -9.00 0.21
CA ILE A 19 5.19 -9.49 -0.72
C ILE A 19 4.49 -10.35 -1.77
N SER A 20 4.75 -10.08 -3.05
CA SER A 20 4.28 -10.92 -4.17
C SER A 20 5.40 -11.85 -4.65
N LEU A 21 5.13 -13.15 -4.74
CA LEU A 21 6.07 -14.17 -5.20
C LEU A 21 5.52 -14.88 -6.46
N GLY A 22 6.41 -15.41 -7.30
CA GLY A 22 6.06 -16.13 -8.52
C GLY A 22 7.10 -15.97 -9.63
N ASN A 23 6.96 -16.73 -10.71
CA ASN A 23 7.89 -16.74 -11.84
C ASN A 23 8.00 -15.38 -12.55
N ALA A 24 9.00 -15.22 -13.41
CA ALA A 24 9.08 -14.06 -14.30
C ALA A 24 7.80 -13.95 -15.16
N GLU A 25 7.47 -12.74 -15.59
CA GLU A 25 6.39 -12.46 -16.55
C GLU A 25 4.95 -12.78 -16.10
N VAL A 26 4.72 -13.36 -14.92
CA VAL A 26 3.36 -13.63 -14.40
C VAL A 26 2.58 -12.37 -13.95
N GLY A 27 3.14 -11.17 -14.13
CA GLY A 27 2.43 -9.91 -13.88
C GLY A 27 2.50 -9.35 -12.45
N LYS A 28 3.43 -9.80 -11.61
CA LYS A 28 3.58 -9.32 -10.21
C LYS A 28 3.67 -7.79 -10.10
N SER A 29 4.60 -7.17 -10.82
CA SER A 29 4.74 -5.71 -10.86
C SER A 29 3.52 -5.01 -11.45
N CYS A 30 2.86 -5.61 -12.44
CA CYS A 30 1.66 -5.05 -13.04
C CYS A 30 0.52 -4.93 -12.01
N ILE A 31 0.35 -5.93 -11.15
CA ILE A 31 -0.66 -5.91 -10.09
C ILE A 31 -0.36 -4.82 -9.06
N ILE A 32 0.90 -4.73 -8.60
CA ILE A 32 1.33 -3.71 -7.62
C ILE A 32 1.07 -2.30 -8.19
N LYS A 33 1.53 -2.02 -9.42
CA LYS A 33 1.34 -0.73 -10.07
C LYS A 33 -0.12 -0.44 -10.36
N ARG A 34 -0.91 -1.43 -10.75
CA ARG A 34 -2.36 -1.24 -10.94
C ARG A 34 -3.04 -0.85 -9.63
N TYR A 35 -2.67 -1.46 -8.52
CA TYR A 35 -3.26 -1.14 -7.23
C TYR A 35 -2.82 0.23 -6.69
N CYS A 36 -1.51 0.51 -6.70
CA CYS A 36 -0.92 1.70 -6.10
C CYS A 36 -0.98 2.94 -7.02
N GLU A 37 -0.70 2.78 -8.31
CA GLU A 37 -0.64 3.88 -9.30
C GLU A 37 -1.90 4.03 -10.15
N LYS A 38 -2.86 3.08 -10.05
CA LYS A 38 -4.05 3.00 -10.93
C LYS A 38 -3.73 2.85 -12.43
N ARG A 39 -2.48 2.54 -12.76
CA ARG A 39 -1.96 2.45 -14.13
C ARG A 39 -1.71 1.00 -14.54
N PHE A 40 -1.84 0.72 -15.82
CA PHE A 40 -1.38 -0.51 -16.44
C PHE A 40 -0.56 -0.19 -17.70
N VAL A 41 0.57 -0.87 -17.86
CA VAL A 41 1.43 -0.76 -19.05
C VAL A 41 1.50 -2.15 -19.68
N PRO A 42 1.02 -2.32 -20.93
CA PRO A 42 1.01 -3.64 -21.59
C PRO A 42 2.39 -4.09 -22.04
N LYS A 43 3.32 -3.15 -22.28
CA LYS A 43 4.71 -3.47 -22.62
C LYS A 43 5.40 -4.12 -21.43
N TYR A 44 6.01 -5.29 -21.66
CA TYR A 44 6.80 -5.96 -20.65
C TYR A 44 8.01 -5.10 -20.25
N LEU A 45 8.14 -4.86 -18.95
CA LEU A 45 9.28 -4.22 -18.31
C LEU A 45 9.72 -5.15 -17.18
N ALA A 46 10.86 -5.84 -17.37
CA ALA A 46 11.39 -6.74 -16.37
C ALA A 46 11.73 -6.00 -15.07
N THR A 47 11.35 -6.58 -13.95
CA THR A 47 11.73 -6.05 -12.64
C THR A 47 13.21 -6.32 -12.38
N ILE A 48 14.01 -5.26 -12.27
CA ILE A 48 15.41 -5.37 -11.86
C ILE A 48 15.47 -5.30 -10.34
N GLY A 49 15.76 -6.43 -9.68
CA GLY A 49 15.77 -6.50 -8.22
C GLY A 49 14.37 -6.49 -7.61
N ILE A 50 14.00 -5.41 -6.92
CA ILE A 50 12.72 -5.28 -6.21
C ILE A 50 11.90 -4.10 -6.76
N ASP A 51 10.58 -4.29 -6.83
CA ASP A 51 9.60 -3.25 -7.17
C ASP A 51 8.61 -3.14 -6.02
N TYR A 52 8.28 -1.92 -5.60
CA TYR A 52 7.36 -1.70 -4.49
C TYR A 52 6.47 -0.48 -4.75
N GLY A 53 5.24 -0.56 -4.27
CA GLY A 53 4.31 0.56 -4.21
C GLY A 53 3.81 0.69 -2.79
N VAL A 54 3.63 1.93 -2.34
CA VAL A 54 3.07 2.24 -1.02
C VAL A 54 1.73 2.91 -1.23
N THR A 55 0.69 2.44 -0.54
CA THR A 55 -0.62 3.08 -0.61
C THR A 55 -1.34 3.07 0.73
N LYS A 56 -2.19 4.06 0.92
CA LYS A 56 -3.08 4.13 2.08
C LYS A 56 -4.44 3.61 1.67
N VAL A 57 -4.95 2.66 2.43
CA VAL A 57 -6.25 2.04 2.17
C VAL A 57 -7.07 2.03 3.45
N GLN A 58 -8.37 2.26 3.30
CA GLN A 58 -9.33 2.10 4.37
C GLN A 58 -9.87 0.67 4.30
N VAL A 59 -9.59 -0.12 5.34
CA VAL A 59 -10.12 -1.48 5.45
C VAL A 59 -10.94 -1.55 6.73
N ARG A 60 -12.26 -1.69 6.58
CA ARG A 60 -13.22 -1.50 7.68
C ARG A 60 -13.05 -0.09 8.27
N ASP A 61 -13.00 0.05 9.58
CA ASP A 61 -12.87 1.36 10.27
C ASP A 61 -11.41 1.72 10.61
N ARG A 62 -10.44 1.20 9.83
CA ARG A 62 -9.00 1.43 10.05
C ARG A 62 -8.31 1.91 8.78
N GLU A 63 -7.53 2.99 8.93
CA GLU A 63 -6.57 3.43 7.92
C GLU A 63 -5.32 2.54 8.03
N ILE A 64 -4.95 1.90 6.92
CA ILE A 64 -3.79 1.03 6.80
C ILE A 64 -2.86 1.60 5.74
N LYS A 65 -1.57 1.72 6.06
CA LYS A 65 -0.51 1.99 5.10
C LYS A 65 0.14 0.66 4.72
N VAL A 66 -0.08 0.25 3.48
CA VAL A 66 0.51 -0.95 2.87
C VAL A 66 1.73 -0.54 2.07
#